data_AF-A0A847JAP7-F1
#
_entry.id   AF-A0A847JAP7-F1
#
_cell.length_a   1.000
_cell.length_b   1.000
_cell.length_c   1.000
_cell.angle_alpha   90.00
_cell.angle_beta   90.00
_cell.angle_gamma   90.00
#
_symmetry.space_group_name_H-M   'P 1'
#
loop_
_entity.id
_entity.type
_entity.pdbx_description
1 polymer ?
#
loop_
_entity_poly.entity_id
_entity_poly.type
_entity_poly.pdbx_seq_one_letter_code
_entity_poly.pdbx_strand_id
1 'polypeptide(L)' 'GAAILSPRLFEGAPPVGRPFSLTTLFDRALEAGRLWGCRMDGMWLHVGTPRAIREAEKAIAGSAA' A
#
# COMPACT_ATOMS: atom_id res chain seq x y z
N GLY A 1 -1.02 2.87 0.19
CA GLY A 1 -1.44 1.52 -0.23
C GLY A 1 -1.87 0.73 0.99
N ALA A 2 -2.47 -0.44 0.80
CA ALA A 2 -2.84 -1.35 1.88
C ALA A 2 -2.35 -2.76 1.54
N ALA A 3 -1.82 -3.48 2.53
CA ALA A 3 -1.33 -4.85 2.35
C ALA A 3 -1.37 -5.62 3.67
N ILE A 4 -1.53 -6.94 3.58
CA ILE A 4 -1.32 -7.87 4.69
C ILE A 4 -0.01 -8.59 4.41
N LEU A 5 0.99 -8.39 5.26
CA LEU A 5 2.35 -8.87 5.03
C LEU A 5 2.77 -9.84 6.13
N SER A 6 3.27 -11.01 5.74
CA SER A 6 3.94 -11.93 6.68
C SER A 6 5.30 -11.37 7.07
N PRO A 7 5.73 -11.46 8.34
CA PRO A 7 7.08 -11.05 8.75
C PRO A 7 8.20 -11.73 7.93
N ARG A 8 7.98 -12.97 7.47
CA ARG A 8 8.93 -13.72 6.64
C ARG A 8 9.26 -13.05 5.30
N LEU A 9 8.38 -12.16 4.81
CA LEU A 9 8.63 -11.39 3.59
C LEU A 9 9.89 -10.51 3.72
N PHE A 10 10.27 -10.16 4.95
CA PHE A 10 11.42 -9.31 5.26
C PHE A 10 12.70 -10.09 5.61
N GLU A 11 12.70 -11.42 5.48
CA GLU A 11 13.93 -12.21 5.63
C GLU A 11 14.97 -11.78 4.58
N GLY A 12 16.17 -11.42 5.05
CA GLY A 12 17.22 -10.86 4.19
C GLY A 12 16.97 -9.41 3.72
N ALA A 13 16.01 -8.70 4.33
CA ALA A 13 15.87 -7.26 4.12
C ALA A 13 17.10 -6.49 4.69
N PRO A 14 17.37 -5.27 4.21
CA PRO A 14 18.47 -4.47 4.73
C PRO A 14 18.39 -4.23 6.25
N PRO A 15 19.54 -3.95 6.89
CA PRO A 15 19.58 -3.63 8.32
C PRO A 15 18.62 -2.50 8.70
N VAL A 16 18.14 -2.53 9.95
CA VAL A 16 17.24 -1.52 10.50
C VAL A 16 17.80 -0.11 10.27
N GLY A 17 16.95 0.78 9.75
CA GLY A 17 17.32 2.17 9.46
C GLY A 17 17.79 2.43 8.02
N ARG A 18 18.02 1.39 7.20
CA ARG A 18 18.33 1.57 5.78
C ARG A 18 17.05 1.52 4.93
N PRO A 19 16.74 2.56 4.13
CA PRO A 19 15.57 2.53 3.25
C PRO A 19 15.75 1.50 2.13
N PHE A 20 14.64 0.88 1.73
CA PHE A 20 14.57 -0.03 0.60
C PHE A 20 13.15 -0.04 0.01
N SER A 21 13.03 -0.53 -1.23
CA SER A 21 11.74 -0.62 -1.93
C SER A 21 11.00 -1.90 -1.56
N LEU A 22 9.71 -1.77 -1.24
CA LEU A 22 8.83 -2.94 -1.07
C LEU A 22 8.58 -3.68 -2.40
N THR A 23 8.72 -3.01 -3.54
CA THR A 23 8.54 -3.66 -4.86
C THR A 23 9.46 -4.86 -5.02
N THR A 24 10.73 -4.75 -4.59
CA THR A 24 11.69 -5.87 -4.64
C THR A 24 11.23 -7.07 -3.79
N LEU A 25 10.53 -6.84 -2.68
CA LEU A 25 9.96 -7.93 -1.88
C LEU A 25 8.73 -8.54 -2.56
N PHE A 26 7.92 -7.72 -3.22
CA PHE A 26 6.77 -8.18 -3.98
C PHE A 26 7.18 -9.00 -5.21
N ASP A 27 8.26 -8.61 -5.90
CA ASP A 27 8.80 -9.37 -7.02
C ASP A 27 9.24 -10.78 -6.59
N ARG A 28 9.97 -10.88 -5.46
CA ARG A 28 10.36 -12.19 -4.87
C ARG A 28 9.14 -13.03 -4.49
N ALA A 29 8.12 -12.40 -3.91
CA ALA A 29 6.89 -13.09 -3.56
C ALA A 29 6.11 -13.56 -4.80
N LEU A 30 6.12 -12.76 -5.87
CA LEU A 30 5.52 -13.10 -7.16
C LEU A 30 6.23 -14.31 -7.79
N GLU A 31 7.56 -14.29 -7.85
CA GLU A 31 8.39 -15.40 -8.35
C GLU A 31 8.15 -16.70 -7.57
N ALA A 32 7.92 -16.60 -6.25
CA ALA A 32 7.60 -17.74 -5.40
C ALA A 32 6.12 -18.18 -5.46
N GLY A 33 5.26 -17.54 -6.26
CA GLY A 33 3.82 -17.83 -6.30
C GLY A 33 3.07 -17.49 -5.00
N ARG A 34 3.59 -16.53 -4.25
CA ARG A 34 3.17 -16.12 -2.90
C ARG A 34 2.60 -14.70 -2.85
N LEU A 35 2.44 -14.04 -3.98
CA LEU A 35 1.81 -12.72 -4.08
C LEU A 35 0.39 -12.87 -4.59
N TRP A 36 -0.57 -12.37 -3.81
CA TRP A 36 -1.99 -12.38 -4.16
C TRP A 36 -2.57 -10.98 -4.09
N GLY A 37 -3.58 -10.73 -4.93
CA GLY A 37 -4.38 -9.52 -4.89
C GLY A 37 -5.74 -9.78 -4.25
N CYS A 38 -6.25 -8.77 -3.54
CA CYS A 38 -7.65 -8.70 -3.14
C CYS A 38 -8.24 -7.43 -3.73
N ARG A 39 -9.40 -7.54 -4.41
CA ARG A 39 -10.10 -6.36 -4.93
C ARG A 39 -10.61 -5.57 -3.73
N MET A 40 -10.15 -4.33 -3.60
CA MET A 40 -10.69 -3.42 -2.61
C MET A 40 -12.05 -2.91 -3.08
N ASP A 41 -13.05 -3.06 -2.23
CA ASP A 41 -14.35 -2.45 -2.39
C ASP A 41 -14.40 -1.12 -1.62
N GLY A 42 -15.19 -0.17 -2.10
CA GLY A 42 -15.35 1.16 -1.49
C GLY A 42 -14.45 2.24 -2.09
N MET A 43 -14.49 3.41 -1.47
CA MET A 43 -13.79 4.61 -1.95
C MET A 43 -12.33 4.61 -1.50
N TRP A 44 -11.42 4.89 -2.44
CA TRP A 44 -10.01 5.05 -2.17
C TRP A 44 -9.52 6.44 -2.58
N LEU A 45 -8.81 7.10 -1.67
CA LEU A 45 -8.31 8.45 -1.86
C LEU A 45 -6.78 8.46 -1.69
N HIS A 46 -6.06 8.80 -2.75
CA HIS A 46 -4.62 9.03 -2.66
C HIS A 46 -4.32 10.50 -2.36
N VAL A 47 -3.92 10.79 -1.13
CA VAL A 47 -3.65 12.16 -0.65
C VAL A 47 -2.13 12.39 -0.55
N GLY A 48 -1.49 12.53 -1.71
CA GLY A 48 -0.04 12.73 -1.81
C GLY A 48 0.42 14.18 -1.91
N THR A 49 -0.49 15.14 -2.02
CA THR A 49 -0.18 16.57 -2.17
C THR A 49 -1.08 17.45 -1.30
N PRO A 50 -0.66 18.67 -0.91
CA PRO A 50 -1.51 19.56 -0.13
C PRO A 50 -2.86 19.88 -0.79
N ARG A 51 -2.89 19.99 -2.13
CA ARG A 51 -4.14 20.20 -2.88
C ARG A 51 -5.10 19.02 -2.77
N ALA A 52 -4.58 17.79 -2.72
CA ALA A 52 -5.39 16.58 -2.64
C ALA A 52 -6.18 16.47 -1.32
N ILE A 53 -5.78 17.20 -0.28
CA ILE A 53 -6.50 17.23 1.01
C ILE A 53 -7.93 17.73 0.81
N ARG A 54 -8.10 18.89 0.17
CA ARG A 54 -9.43 19.47 -0.08
C ARG A 54 -10.31 18.59 -0.95
N GLU A 55 -9.71 17.89 -1.91
CA GLU A 55 -10.45 16.96 -2.76
C GLU A 55 -10.89 15.72 -1.98
N ALA A 56 -10.05 15.21 -1.08
CA ALA A 56 -10.41 14.11 -0.19
C ALA A 56 -11.52 14.51 0.81
N GLU A 57 -11.45 15.71 1.39
CA GLU A 57 -12.48 16.23 2.30
C GLU A 57 -13.86 16.31 1.64
N LYS A 58 -13.91 16.83 0.40
CA LYS A 58 -15.16 16.87 -0.39
C LYS A 58 -15.69 15.48 -0.68
N ALA A 59 -14.82 14.56 -1.08
CA ALA A 59 -15.20 13.18 -1.38
C ALA A 59 -15.76 12.47 -0.14
N ILE A 60 -15.14 12.67 1.03
CA ILE A 60 -15.63 12.15 2.32
C ILE A 60 -17.00 12.75 2.65
N ALA A 61 -17.16 14.07 2.56
CA ALA A 61 -18.44 14.74 2.84
C ALA A 61 -19.57 14.25 1.92
N GLY A 62 -19.29 14.02 0.64
CA GLY A 62 -20.25 13.47 -0.32
C GLY A 62 -20.54 11.97 -0.15
N SER A 63 -19.67 11.22 0.54
CA SER A 63 -19.86 9.78 0.74
C SER A 63 -20.88 9.41 1.83
N ALA A 64 -21.29 10.39 2.64
CA ALA A 64 -22.28 10.24 3.72
C ALA A 64 -23.71 10.68 3.32
N ALA A 65 -23.88 11.18 2.09
CA ALA A 65 -25.16 11.60 1.51
C ALA A 65 -25.78 10.49 0.67
#